data_AF-F8L637-F1
#
_entry.id   AF-F8L637-F1
#
_cell.length_a   1.000
_cell.length_b   1.000
_cell.length_c   1.000
_cell.angle_alpha   90.00
_cell.angle_beta   90.00
_cell.angle_gamma   90.00
#
_symmetry.space_group_name_H-M   'P 1'
#
loop_
_entity.id
_entity.type
_entity.pdbx_description
1 polymer ?
#
loop_
_entity_poly.entity_id
_entity_poly.type
_entity_poly.pdbx_seq_one_letter_code
_entity_poly.pdbx_strand_id
1 'polypeptide(L)'
;MPKKHPFIFEPGFWLGEGKISLSMMDEKLPFYTRWTVPSADDKGLIACLQEIQIAGLSDMMHNQFSFYDISRQNFAIKLENQSIGKVVGKGIINSKLIGWEFRLGQLGFEGFEFYEVAKEPDTYLLHAEYAANDDFRTVIHGKIWKKAPEQKKEATE
;
A
#
# COMPACT_ATOMS: atom_id res chain seq x y z
N MET A 1 5.33 -18.25 17.56
CA MET A 1 4.29 -17.26 17.21
C MET A 1 4.42 -16.96 15.73
N PRO A 2 3.32 -16.85 14.95
CA PRO A 2 3.45 -16.40 13.55
C PRO A 2 4.16 -15.04 13.55
N LYS A 3 5.13 -14.87 12.65
CA LYS A 3 5.80 -13.58 12.46
C LYS A 3 4.72 -12.52 12.27
N LYS A 4 4.66 -11.54 13.18
CA LYS A 4 3.84 -10.35 12.96
C LYS A 4 4.33 -9.72 11.66
N HIS A 5 3.41 -9.37 10.78
CA HIS A 5 3.72 -8.55 9.62
C HIS A 5 4.23 -7.19 10.13
N PRO A 6 5.48 -6.76 9.82
CA PRO A 6 5.92 -5.41 10.16
C PRO A 6 5.31 -4.34 9.26
N PHE A 7 4.97 -4.68 8.01
CA PHE A 7 4.34 -3.74 7.09
C PHE A 7 2.98 -3.29 7.64
N ILE A 8 2.71 -1.99 7.54
CA ILE A 8 1.60 -1.21 8.14
C ILE A 8 1.46 -1.23 9.67
N PHE A 9 2.12 -2.15 10.39
CA PHE A 9 1.98 -2.28 11.85
C PHE A 9 3.19 -1.78 12.64
N GLU A 10 4.33 -1.60 11.99
CA GLU A 10 5.52 -0.99 12.60
C GLU A 10 5.77 0.39 11.98
N PRO A 11 5.94 1.43 12.82
CA PRO A 11 6.25 2.76 12.34
C PRO A 11 7.54 2.79 11.54
N GLY A 12 7.55 3.62 10.50
CA GLY A 12 8.71 3.83 9.64
C GLY A 12 8.33 4.10 8.20
N PHE A 13 9.35 4.04 7.34
CA PHE A 13 9.20 4.24 5.91
C PHE A 13 9.37 2.91 5.18
N TRP A 14 8.48 2.64 4.23
CA TRP A 14 8.64 1.52 3.31
C TRP A 14 8.81 2.08 1.92
N LEU A 15 9.87 1.68 1.25
CA LEU A 15 10.13 2.04 -0.13
C LEU A 15 9.65 0.90 -1.01
N GLY A 16 9.24 1.22 -2.22
CA GLY A 16 8.88 0.21 -3.19
C GLY A 16 9.08 0.66 -4.61
N GLU A 17 9.12 -0.33 -5.48
CA GLU A 17 9.22 -0.15 -6.92
C GLU A 17 8.51 -1.28 -7.64
N GLY A 18 8.16 -1.04 -8.90
CA GLY A 18 7.52 -2.05 -9.71
C GLY A 18 7.06 -1.53 -11.06
N LYS A 19 6.05 -2.19 -11.60
CA LYS A 19 5.44 -1.89 -12.90
C LYS A 19 3.92 -1.84 -12.79
N ILE A 20 3.34 -0.88 -13.49
CA ILE A 20 1.90 -0.72 -13.68
C ILE A 20 1.59 -1.08 -15.13
N SER A 21 0.59 -1.93 -15.34
CA SER A 21 0.03 -2.27 -16.64
C SER A 21 -1.39 -1.73 -16.69
N LEU A 22 -1.73 -0.99 -17.75
CA LEU A 22 -3.04 -0.38 -17.94
C LEU A 22 -3.71 -1.06 -19.13
N SER A 23 -4.99 -1.45 -19.04
CA SER A 23 -5.67 -2.17 -20.13
C SER A 23 -5.67 -1.43 -21.47
N MET A 24 -5.54 -0.10 -21.44
CA MET A 24 -5.52 0.76 -22.63
C MET A 24 -4.11 0.98 -23.21
N MET A 25 -3.07 0.41 -22.61
CA MET A 25 -1.68 0.60 -23.01
C MET A 25 -0.93 -0.74 -23.07
N ASP A 26 -0.20 -0.98 -24.16
CA ASP A 26 0.67 -2.16 -24.28
C ASP A 26 1.95 -2.03 -23.45
N GLU A 27 2.28 -0.83 -22.99
CA GLU A 27 3.48 -0.54 -22.22
C GLU A 27 3.25 -0.70 -20.71
N LYS A 28 4.28 -1.21 -20.02
CA LYS A 28 4.34 -1.25 -18.57
C LYS A 28 5.11 -0.06 -18.03
N LEU A 29 4.43 0.79 -17.27
CA LEU A 29 5.02 1.98 -16.68
C LEU A 29 5.76 1.63 -15.38
N PRO A 30 7.06 1.92 -15.25
CA PRO A 30 7.75 1.84 -13.97
C PRO A 30 7.10 2.77 -12.94
N PHE A 31 7.07 2.33 -11.68
CA PHE A 31 6.68 3.21 -10.58
C PHE A 31 7.61 3.04 -9.38
N TYR A 32 7.64 4.08 -8.56
CA TYR A 32 8.25 4.09 -7.24
C TYR A 32 7.19 4.50 -6.22
N THR A 33 7.22 3.87 -5.04
CA THR A 33 6.31 4.22 -3.95
C THR A 33 7.04 4.40 -2.64
N ARG A 34 6.53 5.29 -1.81
CA ARG A 34 6.92 5.45 -0.42
C ARG A 34 5.67 5.36 0.45
N TRP A 35 5.67 4.44 1.39
CA TRP A 35 4.74 4.43 2.51
C TRP A 35 5.39 5.09 3.72
N THR A 36 4.63 5.97 4.38
CA THR A 36 4.91 6.50 5.71
C THR A 36 3.91 5.89 6.68
N VAL A 37 4.40 5.06 7.60
CA VAL A 37 3.61 4.38 8.62
C VAL A 37 3.91 5.07 9.96
N PRO A 38 2.96 5.82 10.54
CA PRO A 38 3.15 6.39 11.88
C PRO A 38 2.84 5.36 12.97
N SER A 39 3.06 5.74 14.23
CA SER A 39 2.50 5.03 15.38
C SER A 39 0.97 5.07 15.33
N ALA A 40 0.34 4.00 15.81
CA ALA A 40 -1.10 4.00 16.05
C ALA A 40 -1.48 5.08 17.07
N ASP A 41 -2.66 5.68 16.90
CA ASP A 41 -3.21 6.59 17.90
C ASP A 41 -3.76 5.84 19.14
N ASP A 42 -4.28 6.59 20.11
CA ASP A 42 -4.84 6.04 21.36
C ASP A 42 -6.03 5.08 21.13
N LYS A 43 -6.64 5.10 19.93
CA LYS A 43 -7.75 4.25 19.53
C LYS A 43 -7.29 3.07 18.66
N GLY A 44 -5.99 2.95 18.39
CA GLY A 44 -5.42 1.91 17.54
C GLY A 44 -5.56 2.19 16.03
N LEU A 45 -5.93 3.40 15.63
CA LEU A 45 -5.98 3.82 14.23
C LEU A 45 -4.55 4.07 13.71
N ILE A 46 -4.23 3.51 12.54
CA ILE A 46 -2.96 3.76 11.85
C ILE A 46 -3.24 4.53 10.56
N ALA A 47 -2.84 5.81 10.52
CA ALA A 47 -3.06 6.71 9.39
C ALA A 47 -1.81 6.81 8.50
N CYS A 48 -1.72 5.95 7.50
CA CYS A 48 -0.58 5.90 6.59
C CYS A 48 -0.73 6.87 5.41
N LEU A 49 0.40 7.39 4.94
CA LEU A 49 0.50 8.09 3.66
C LEU A 49 1.27 7.22 2.68
N GLN A 50 0.71 7.01 1.49
CA GLN A 50 1.41 6.41 0.37
C GLN A 50 1.59 7.47 -0.73
N GLU A 51 2.83 7.64 -1.15
CA GLU A 51 3.21 8.47 -2.29
C GLU A 51 3.62 7.55 -3.44
N ILE A 52 3.15 7.82 -4.64
CA ILE A 52 3.47 7.04 -5.85
C ILE A 52 3.92 7.99 -6.94
N GLN A 53 5.10 7.72 -7.48
CA GLN A 53 5.61 8.35 -8.70
C GLN A 53 5.59 7.33 -9.83
N ILE A 54 4.88 7.65 -10.92
CA ILE A 54 4.84 6.83 -12.13
C ILE A 54 5.75 7.47 -13.16
N ALA A 55 6.62 6.67 -13.79
CA ALA A 55 7.49 7.15 -14.85
C ALA A 55 6.67 7.62 -16.06
N GLY A 56 7.00 8.79 -16.59
CA GLY A 56 6.27 9.41 -17.70
C GLY A 56 5.09 10.30 -17.27
N LEU A 57 4.70 10.28 -15.99
CA LEU A 57 3.72 11.22 -15.43
C LEU A 57 4.44 12.26 -14.55
N SER A 58 4.04 13.52 -14.66
CA SER A 58 4.61 14.61 -13.86
C SER A 58 4.15 14.58 -12.41
N ASP A 59 2.95 14.06 -12.17
CA ASP A 59 2.26 14.23 -10.92
C ASP A 59 2.52 13.06 -9.97
N MET A 60 2.78 13.38 -8.71
CA MET A 60 2.89 12.40 -7.65
C MET A 60 1.52 12.13 -7.05
N MET A 61 1.09 10.87 -7.05
CA MET A 61 -0.16 10.45 -6.45
C MET A 61 0.01 10.29 -4.94
N HIS A 62 -0.99 10.76 -4.18
CA HIS A 62 -1.00 10.68 -2.72
C HIS A 62 -2.24 9.95 -2.24
N ASN A 63 -2.05 8.80 -1.64
CA ASN A 63 -3.13 7.99 -1.07
C ASN A 63 -3.05 8.05 0.46
N GLN A 64 -4.14 8.44 1.10
CA GLN A 64 -4.25 8.38 2.56
C GLN A 64 -4.98 7.11 2.95
N PHE A 65 -4.29 6.22 3.65
CA PHE A 65 -4.85 4.98 4.16
C PHE A 65 -5.08 5.08 5.66
N SER A 66 -6.22 4.59 6.13
CA SER A 66 -6.50 4.44 7.55
C SER A 66 -6.86 3.00 7.86
N PHE A 67 -6.08 2.36 8.72
CA PHE A 67 -6.27 0.99 9.18
C PHE A 67 -6.83 1.00 10.61
N TYR A 68 -7.92 0.29 10.85
CA TYR A 68 -8.63 0.26 12.13
C TYR A 68 -9.34 -1.07 12.35
N ASP A 69 -9.93 -1.26 13.54
CA ASP A 69 -10.57 -2.52 13.95
C ASP A 69 -9.68 -3.75 13.71
N ILE A 70 -8.39 -3.61 14.04
CA ILE A 70 -7.36 -4.60 13.75
C ILE A 70 -7.51 -5.80 14.69
N SER A 71 -7.68 -6.97 14.10
CA SER A 71 -7.71 -8.27 14.77
C SER A 71 -6.52 -9.13 14.35
N ARG A 72 -6.48 -10.40 14.78
CA ARG A 72 -5.42 -11.33 14.37
C ARG A 72 -5.45 -11.74 12.90
N GLN A 73 -6.61 -11.60 12.24
CA GLN A 73 -6.83 -12.12 10.89
C GLN A 73 -7.40 -11.09 9.93
N ASN A 74 -8.01 -10.01 10.44
CA ASN A 74 -8.72 -9.04 9.64
C ASN A 74 -8.53 -7.63 10.19
N PHE A 75 -8.76 -6.62 9.35
CA PHE A 75 -8.86 -5.21 9.72
C PHE A 75 -9.84 -4.50 8.79
N ALA A 76 -10.30 -3.32 9.18
CA ALA A 76 -11.00 -2.40 8.31
C ALA A 76 -10.00 -1.40 7.72
N ILE A 77 -10.23 -0.99 6.48
CA ILE A 77 -9.38 -0.03 5.77
C ILE A 77 -10.23 1.07 5.15
N LYS A 78 -9.68 2.28 5.14
CA LYS A 78 -10.22 3.44 4.45
C LYS A 78 -9.12 3.98 3.53
N LEU A 79 -9.43 4.25 2.27
CA LEU A 79 -8.55 4.93 1.33
C LEU A 79 -9.19 6.27 0.94
N GLU A 80 -8.38 7.31 0.88
CA GLU A 80 -8.78 8.64 0.45
C GLU A 80 -7.74 9.22 -0.52
N ASN A 81 -8.18 9.59 -1.71
CA ASN A 81 -7.36 10.21 -2.76
C ASN A 81 -8.20 11.16 -3.62
N GLN A 82 -7.56 12.14 -4.25
CA GLN A 82 -8.24 13.16 -5.06
C GLN A 82 -9.05 12.59 -6.24
N SER A 83 -8.59 11.50 -6.85
CA SER A 83 -9.20 10.91 -8.05
C SER A 83 -10.41 10.03 -7.74
N ILE A 84 -10.39 9.31 -6.61
CA ILE A 84 -11.41 8.30 -6.26
C ILE A 84 -12.33 8.81 -5.12
N GLY A 85 -11.92 9.86 -4.41
CA GLY A 85 -12.57 10.30 -3.19
C GLY A 85 -12.25 9.35 -2.04
N LYS A 86 -13.28 9.03 -1.24
CA LYS A 86 -13.15 8.22 -0.02
C LYS A 86 -13.82 6.88 -0.18
N VAL A 87 -13.08 5.81 0.10
CA VAL A 87 -13.50 4.43 -0.09
C VAL A 87 -13.20 3.60 1.15
N VAL A 88 -14.08 2.65 1.47
CA VAL A 88 -13.92 1.74 2.62
C VAL A 88 -13.79 0.32 2.09
N GLY A 89 -12.90 -0.44 2.71
CA GLY A 89 -12.58 -1.81 2.33
C GLY A 89 -12.39 -2.71 3.54
N LYS A 90 -12.02 -3.96 3.25
CA LYS A 90 -11.71 -4.97 4.27
C LYS A 90 -10.34 -5.55 4.00
N GLY A 91 -9.61 -5.81 5.07
CA GLY A 91 -8.28 -6.37 5.03
C GLY A 91 -8.21 -7.74 5.67
N ILE A 92 -7.26 -8.54 5.19
CA ILE A 92 -6.91 -9.86 5.71
C ILE A 92 -5.44 -9.92 6.08
N ILE A 93 -5.14 -10.73 7.09
CA ILE A 93 -3.79 -10.99 7.61
C ILE A 93 -3.68 -12.49 7.81
N ASN A 94 -2.64 -13.11 7.27
CA ASN A 94 -2.24 -14.45 7.66
C ASN A 94 -0.74 -14.51 7.92
N SER A 95 -0.08 -15.66 7.78
CA SER A 95 1.36 -15.77 7.99
C SER A 95 2.20 -15.49 6.74
N LYS A 96 1.55 -15.48 5.56
CA LYS A 96 2.19 -15.37 4.25
C LYS A 96 1.89 -14.04 3.58
N LEU A 97 0.70 -13.48 3.79
CA LEU A 97 0.28 -12.25 3.15
C LEU A 97 -0.53 -11.35 4.07
N ILE A 98 -0.46 -10.07 3.76
CA ILE A 98 -1.40 -9.05 4.19
C ILE A 98 -2.00 -8.41 2.93
N GLY A 99 -3.30 -8.14 2.93
CA GLY A 99 -3.95 -7.51 1.78
C GLY A 99 -5.31 -6.96 2.11
N TRP A 100 -5.90 -6.25 1.16
CA TRP A 100 -7.21 -5.65 1.29
C TRP A 100 -7.93 -5.56 -0.05
N GLU A 101 -9.24 -5.41 0.02
CA GLU A 101 -10.11 -5.16 -1.14
C GLU A 101 -11.02 -3.96 -0.90
N PHE A 102 -11.37 -3.28 -1.99
CA PHE A 102 -12.38 -2.24 -2.06
C PHE A 102 -13.50 -2.68 -3.01
N ARG A 103 -14.75 -2.42 -2.62
CA ARG A 103 -15.91 -2.66 -3.49
C ARG A 103 -16.89 -1.51 -3.34
N LEU A 104 -17.05 -0.71 -4.39
CA LEU A 104 -18.02 0.39 -4.47
C LEU A 104 -18.95 0.14 -5.64
N GLY A 105 -19.98 -0.66 -5.40
CA GLY A 105 -20.95 -1.04 -6.44
C GLY A 105 -21.63 0.16 -7.13
N GLN A 106 -21.80 1.29 -6.44
CA GLN A 106 -22.41 2.49 -7.04
C GLN A 106 -21.47 3.31 -7.94
N LEU A 107 -20.15 3.18 -7.75
CA LEU A 107 -19.13 3.89 -8.54
C LEU A 107 -18.41 2.95 -9.52
N GLY A 108 -18.77 1.66 -9.51
CA GLY A 108 -18.11 0.60 -10.27
C GLY A 108 -16.61 0.50 -10.05
N PHE A 109 -16.15 0.95 -8.88
CA PHE A 109 -14.76 0.82 -8.48
C PHE A 109 -14.62 -0.41 -7.60
N GLU A 110 -13.79 -1.34 -8.06
CA GLU A 110 -13.40 -2.50 -7.28
C GLU A 110 -11.92 -2.78 -7.47
N GLY A 111 -11.34 -3.42 -6.47
CA GLY A 111 -9.96 -3.85 -6.59
C GLY A 111 -9.43 -4.43 -5.31
N PHE A 112 -8.27 -5.04 -5.42
CA PHE A 112 -7.55 -5.62 -4.30
C PHE A 112 -6.08 -5.29 -4.40
N GLU A 113 -5.42 -5.38 -3.26
CA GLU A 113 -3.99 -5.22 -3.13
C GLU A 113 -3.50 -6.17 -2.05
N PHE A 114 -2.44 -6.91 -2.33
CA PHE A 114 -1.80 -7.77 -1.35
C PHE A 114 -0.29 -7.72 -1.43
N TYR A 115 0.29 -8.09 -0.30
CA TYR A 115 1.70 -8.07 0.00
C TYR A 115 2.08 -9.44 0.55
N GLU A 116 2.76 -10.24 -0.26
CA GLU A 116 3.27 -11.54 0.14
C GLU A 116 4.68 -11.40 0.74
N VAL A 117 4.96 -12.07 1.85
CA VAL A 117 6.28 -12.05 2.50
C VAL A 117 7.33 -12.59 1.52
N ALA A 118 8.33 -11.77 1.22
CA ALA A 118 9.45 -12.18 0.37
C ALA A 118 10.48 -13.01 1.16
N LYS A 119 11.47 -13.55 0.44
CA LYS A 119 12.60 -14.27 1.08
C LYS A 119 13.52 -13.32 1.85
N GLU A 120 13.63 -12.07 1.41
CA GLU A 120 14.45 -11.06 2.08
C GLU A 120 13.76 -10.54 3.36
N PRO A 121 14.53 -10.15 4.39
CA PRO A 121 13.98 -9.52 5.58
C PRO A 121 13.19 -8.25 5.26
N ASP A 122 12.10 -8.03 6.00
CA ASP A 122 11.24 -6.83 5.93
C ASP A 122 10.92 -6.40 4.50
N THR A 123 10.62 -7.40 3.67
CA THR A 123 10.35 -7.23 2.25
C THR A 123 9.08 -7.96 1.86
N TYR A 124 8.30 -7.36 0.97
CA TYR A 124 7.07 -7.92 0.45
C TYR A 124 6.99 -7.81 -1.06
N LEU A 125 6.40 -8.82 -1.69
CA LEU A 125 5.98 -8.78 -3.09
C LEU A 125 4.57 -8.19 -3.16
N LEU A 126 4.43 -7.10 -3.91
CA LEU A 126 3.18 -6.40 -4.11
C LEU A 126 2.50 -6.91 -5.37
N HIS A 127 1.20 -7.21 -5.26
CA HIS A 127 0.31 -7.34 -6.40
C HIS A 127 -1.01 -6.61 -6.12
N ALA A 128 -1.48 -5.84 -7.10
CA ALA A 128 -2.78 -5.18 -7.00
C ALA A 128 -3.49 -5.20 -8.35
N GLU A 129 -4.82 -5.28 -8.30
CA GLU A 129 -5.67 -5.12 -9.46
C GLU A 129 -6.82 -4.19 -9.12
N TYR A 130 -7.06 -3.21 -9.98
CA TYR A 130 -8.15 -2.24 -9.83
C TYR A 130 -8.93 -2.13 -11.14
N ALA A 131 -10.24 -2.05 -11.03
CA ALA A 131 -11.17 -1.84 -12.14
C ALA A 131 -12.09 -0.66 -11.83
N ALA A 132 -12.40 0.13 -12.87
CA ALA A 132 -13.40 1.18 -12.85
C ALA A 132 -14.45 0.94 -13.95
N ASN A 133 -15.59 1.65 -13.89
CA ASN A 133 -16.73 1.50 -14.80
C ASN A 133 -16.40 1.53 -16.31
N ASP A 134 -15.31 2.18 -16.72
CA ASP A 134 -14.96 2.38 -18.13
C ASP A 134 -14.07 1.26 -18.70
N ASP A 135 -14.16 0.04 -18.15
CA ASP A 135 -13.28 -1.12 -18.47
C ASP A 135 -11.77 -0.86 -18.30
N PHE A 136 -11.43 0.24 -17.62
CA PHE A 136 -10.05 0.57 -17.29
C PHE A 136 -9.56 -0.33 -16.16
N ARG A 137 -8.62 -1.22 -16.50
CA ARG A 137 -8.00 -2.14 -15.56
C ARG A 137 -6.57 -1.75 -15.32
N THR A 138 -6.20 -1.66 -14.05
CA THR A 138 -4.83 -1.41 -13.62
C THR A 138 -4.32 -2.66 -12.93
N VAL A 139 -3.19 -3.19 -13.40
CA VAL A 139 -2.49 -4.31 -12.76
C VAL A 139 -1.13 -3.83 -12.30
N ILE A 140 -0.85 -3.98 -11.01
CA ILE A 140 0.40 -3.55 -10.39
C ILE A 140 1.15 -4.79 -9.91
N HIS A 141 2.43 -4.84 -10.22
CA HIS A 141 3.36 -5.78 -9.62
C HIS A 141 4.58 -5.03 -9.12
N GLY A 142 5.04 -5.34 -7.92
CA GLY A 142 6.21 -4.69 -7.36
C GLY A 142 6.77 -5.39 -6.15
N LYS A 143 7.67 -4.68 -5.48
CA LYS A 143 8.26 -5.08 -4.21
C LYS A 143 8.34 -3.86 -3.32
N ILE A 144 8.09 -4.05 -2.02
CA ILE A 144 8.35 -3.05 -1.00
C ILE A 144 9.34 -3.59 0.04
N TRP A 145 10.08 -2.70 0.68
CA TRP A 145 11.00 -3.02 1.75
C TRP A 145 11.08 -1.88 2.77
N LYS A 146 11.35 -2.23 4.02
CA LYS A 146 11.53 -1.24 5.09
C LYS A 146 12.82 -0.46 4.85
N LYS A 147 12.75 0.88 4.87
CA LYS A 147 13.93 1.74 4.85
C LYS A 147 14.65 1.57 6.19
N ALA A 148 15.95 1.29 6.14
CA ALA A 148 16.77 1.26 7.35
C ALA A 148 16.69 2.63 8.06
N PRO A 149 16.62 2.66 9.40
CA PRO A 149 16.68 3.91 10.14
C PRO A 149 18.00 4.62 9.80
N GLU A 150 17.92 5.89 9.40
CA GLU A 150 19.11 6.72 9.23
C GLU A 150 19.79 6.83 10.60
N GLN A 151 21.01 6.28 10.72
CA GLN A 151 21.85 6.59 11.86
C GLN A 151 22.11 8.09 11.81
N LYS A 152 21.56 8.83 12.77
CA LYS A 152 21.95 10.21 13.00
C LYS A 152 23.46 10.21 13.19
N LYS A 153 24.19 10.76 12.22
CA LYS A 153 25.58 11.15 12.44
C LYS A 153 25.53 12.22 13.51
N GLU A 154 25.83 11.85 14.75
CA GLU A 154 26.14 12.83 15.79
C GLU A 154 27.29 13.66 15.23
N ALA A 155 27.02 14.94 15.00
CA ALA A 155 28.06 15.92 14.74
C ALA A 155 28.89 15.98 16.02
N THR A 156 30.09 15.39 15.98
CA THR A 156 31.08 15.59 17.03
C THR A 156 31.41 17.08 17.06
N GLU A 157 31.26 17.67 18.25
CA GLU A 157 31.50 19.07 18.60
C GLU A 157 32.88 19.59 18.17
#